data_AF-A0A2V9FMK5-F1
#
_entry.id   AF-A0A2V9FMK5-F1
#
_cell.length_a   1.000
_cell.length_b   1.000
_cell.length_c   1.000
_cell.angle_alpha   90.00
_cell.angle_beta   90.00
_cell.angle_gamma   90.00
#
_symmetry.space_group_name_H-M   'P 1'
#
loop_
_entity.id
_entity.type
_entity.pdbx_description
1 polymer ?
#
loop_
_entity_poly.entity_id
_entity_poly.type
_entity_poly.pdbx_seq_one_letter_code
_entity_poly.pdbx_strand_id
1 'polypeptide(L)' 'PADFIALVEKHRIPYHEKTLGQLFCERSAEDITELLESECRAAGVQIFLQSRIREVQRTTEFMVRT' A
#
# COMPACT_ATOMS: atom_id res chain seq x y z
N PRO A 1 -1.15 -15.08 6.53
CA PRO A 1 -2.25 -14.11 6.27
C PRO A 1 -2.65 -13.30 7.50
N ALA A 2 -2.57 -13.87 8.71
CA ALA A 2 -3.08 -13.25 9.94
C ALA A 2 -2.57 -11.82 10.18
N ASP A 3 -1.30 -11.51 9.91
CA ASP A 3 -0.77 -10.16 10.13
C ASP A 3 -1.41 -9.10 9.22
N PHE A 4 -1.63 -9.44 7.95
CA PHE A 4 -2.30 -8.54 7.02
C PHE A 4 -3.79 -8.39 7.37
N ILE A 5 -4.44 -9.48 7.78
CA ILE A 5 -5.82 -9.44 8.27
C ILE A 5 -5.93 -8.55 9.52
N ALA A 6 -5.00 -8.67 10.47
CA ALA A 6 -4.96 -7.81 11.65
C ALA A 6 -4.79 -6.33 11.27
N LEU A 7 -4.03 -6.02 10.22
CA LEU A 7 -3.92 -4.66 9.69
C LEU A 7 -5.24 -4.17 9.06
N VAL A 8 -5.91 -5.02 8.27
CA VAL A 8 -7.24 -4.75 7.70
C VAL A 8 -8.27 -4.49 8.79
N GLU A 9 -8.27 -5.30 9.86
CA GLU A 9 -9.13 -5.13 11.04
C GLU A 9 -8.81 -3.86 11.84
N LYS A 10 -7.53 -3.52 12.02
CA LYS A 10 -7.08 -2.28 12.66
C LYS A 10 -7.63 -1.04 11.95
N HIS A 11 -7.71 -1.08 10.62
CA HIS A 11 -8.30 -0.04 9.77
C HIS A 11 -9.82 -0.18 9.59
N ARG A 12 -10.45 -1.16 10.25
CA ARG A 12 -11.90 -1.41 10.25
C ARG A 12 -12.48 -1.63 8.85
N ILE A 13 -11.73 -2.33 8.00
CA ILE A 13 -12.17 -2.67 6.65
C ILE A 13 -12.94 -4.00 6.71
N PRO A 14 -14.22 -4.03 6.34
CA PRO A 14 -14.99 -5.26 6.31
C PRO A 14 -14.54 -6.14 5.14
N TYR A 15 -14.43 -7.44 5.41
CA TYR A 15 -14.09 -8.45 4.42
C TYR A 15 -14.88 -9.74 4.68
N HIS A 16 -15.02 -10.57 3.65
CA HIS A 16 -15.71 -11.85 3.73
C HIS A 16 -14.92 -12.93 2.98
N GLU A 17 -15.15 -14.20 3.35
CA GLU A 17 -14.63 -15.34 2.60
C GLU A 17 -15.60 -15.72 1.47
N LYS A 18 -15.05 -16.04 0.28
CA LYS A 18 -15.83 -16.53 -0.86
C LYS A 18 -15.72 -18.04 -1.02
N THR A 19 -14.54 -18.53 -1.39
CA THR A 19 -14.26 -19.97 -1.59
C THR A 19 -12.83 -20.28 -1.23
N LEU A 20 -12.58 -21.44 -0.61
CA LEU A 20 -11.24 -21.98 -0.37
C LEU A 20 -10.32 -21.00 0.40
N GLY A 21 -10.83 -20.29 1.41
CA GLY A 21 -10.05 -19.34 2.20
C GLY A 21 -9.73 -18.02 1.49
N GLN A 22 -10.34 -17.73 0.33
CA GLN A 22 -10.15 -16.46 -0.36
C GLN A 22 -10.97 -15.36 0.30
N LEU A 23 -10.29 -14.32 0.79
CA LEU A 23 -10.90 -13.16 1.42
C LEU A 23 -11.02 -12.00 0.44
N PHE A 24 -12.17 -11.33 0.45
CA PHE A 24 -12.50 -10.19 -0.39
C PHE A 24 -12.99 -9.02 0.46
N CYS A 25 -12.60 -7.81 0.08
CA CYS A 25 -13.19 -6.59 0.67
C CYS A 25 -14.69 -6.56 0.37
N GLU A 26 -15.49 -6.13 1.33
CA GLU A 26 -16.94 -6.07 1.17
C GLU A 26 -17.38 -4.86 0.33
N ARG A 27 -16.69 -3.72 0.49
CA ARG A 27 -17.03 -2.47 -0.22
C ARG A 27 -16.31 -2.35 -1.56
N SER A 28 -14.98 -2.19 -1.51
CA SER A 28 -14.15 -1.96 -2.69
C SER A 28 -12.69 -2.32 -2.40
N ALA A 29 -11.91 -2.58 -3.45
CA ALA A 29 -10.46 -2.69 -3.36
C ALA A 29 -9.79 -1.37 -2.95
N GLU A 30 -10.46 -0.23 -3.14
CA GLU A 30 -9.97 1.09 -2.72
C GLU A 30 -9.70 1.16 -1.22
N ASP A 31 -10.42 0.37 -0.41
CA ASP A 31 -10.18 0.25 1.04
C ASP A 31 -8.74 -0.16 1.36
N ILE A 32 -8.16 -1.07 0.57
CA ILE A 32 -6.79 -1.54 0.76
C ILE A 32 -5.79 -0.48 0.31
N THR A 33 -6.07 0.25 -0.78
CA THR A 33 -5.20 1.35 -1.20
C THR A 33 -5.18 2.47 -0.16
N GLU A 34 -6.33 2.81 0.43
CA GLU A 34 -6.42 3.83 1.48
C GLU A 34 -5.69 3.40 2.76
N LEU A 35 -5.83 2.13 3.17
CA LEU A 35 -5.06 1.55 4.27
C LEU A 35 -3.56 1.73 4.07
N LEU A 36 -3.04 1.36 2.90
CA LEU A 36 -1.61 1.43 2.60
C LEU A 36 -1.11 2.88 2.55
N GLU A 37 -1.86 3.76 1.90
CA GLU A 37 -1.54 5.19 1.89
C GLU A 37 -1.57 5.79 3.29
N SER A 38 -2.50 5.37 4.15
CA SER A 38 -2.59 5.84 5.53
C SER A 38 -1.40 5.40 6.37
N GLU A 39 -0.95 4.15 6.25
CA GLU A 39 0.26 3.67 6.93
C GLU A 39 1.53 4.39 6.41
N CYS A 40 1.62 4.65 5.09
CA CYS A 40 2.68 5.50 4.53
C CYS A 40 2.68 6.91 5.13
N ARG A 41 1.51 7.57 5.20
CA ARG A 41 1.39 8.90 5.82
C ARG A 41 1.78 8.88 7.30
N ALA A 42 1.35 7.86 8.05
CA ALA A 42 1.67 7.73 9.47
C ALA A 42 3.17 7.53 9.72
N ALA A 43 3.87 6.86 8.80
CA ALA A 43 5.32 6.67 8.83
C ALA A 43 6.12 7.87 8.26
N GLY A 44 5.46 8.93 7.78
CA GLY A 44 6.10 10.09 7.18
C GLY A 44 6.65 9.86 5.75
N VAL A 45 6.15 8.84 5.04
CA VAL A 45 6.54 8.56 3.65
C VAL A 45 5.89 9.57 2.71
N GLN A 46 6.68 10.08 1.74
CA GLN A 46 6.19 10.93 0.68
C GLN A 46 5.95 10.11 -0.60
N ILE A 47 4.76 10.25 -1.18
CA ILE A 47 4.37 9.59 -2.43
C ILE A 47 4.36 10.62 -3.55
N PHE A 48 5.15 10.38 -4.59
CA PHE A 48 5.22 11.25 -5.77
C PHE A 48 4.55 10.56 -6.96
N LEU A 49 3.35 11.02 -7.32
CA LEU A 49 2.62 10.56 -8.50
C LEU A 49 3.09 11.29 -9.75
N GLN A 50 2.84 10.68 -10.92
CA GLN A 50 3.23 11.22 -12.23
C GLN A 50 4.74 11.49 -12.38
N SER A 51 5.57 10.91 -11.51
CA SER A 51 7.02 11.03 -11.53
C SER A 51 7.65 9.93 -12.36
N ARG A 52 7.92 10.21 -13.63
CA ARG A 52 8.59 9.27 -14.53
C ARG A 52 10.09 9.23 -14.23
N ILE A 53 10.60 8.10 -13.77
CA ILE A 53 12.05 7.90 -13.64
C ILE A 53 12.73 8.01 -15.01
N ARG A 54 13.64 8.98 -15.16
CA ARG A 54 14.43 9.23 -16.38
C ARG A 54 15.80 8.59 -16.31
N GLU A 55 16.41 8.63 -15.13
CA GLU A 55 17.79 8.21 -14.95
C GLU A 55 18.03 7.77 -13.50
N VAL A 56 18.84 6.72 -13.35
CA VAL A 56 19.39 6.29 -12.06
C VAL A 56 20.90 6.25 -12.22
N GLN A 57 21.60 7.10 -11.47
CA GLN A 57 23.06 7.18 -11.49
C GLN A 57 23.62 6.73 -10.14
N ARG A 58 24.73 5.99 -10.18
CA ARG A 58 25.54 5.71 -9.00
C ARG A 58 26.74 6.64 -8.99
N THR A 59 26.79 7.52 -8.00
CA THR A 59 27.95 8.35 -7.67
C THR A 59 28.59 7.79 -6.40
N THR A 60 28.84 8.62 -5.39
CA THR A 60 29.03 8.16 -4.01
C THR A 60 27.72 7.61 -3.42
N GLU A 61 26.58 8.16 -3.85
CA GLU A 61 25.21 7.71 -3.51
C GLU A 61 24.39 7.42 -4.78
N PHE A 62 23.18 6.89 -4.61
CA PHE A 62 22.22 6.75 -5.70
C PHE A 62 21.48 8.07 -5.92
N MET A 63 21.56 8.59 -7.14
CA MET A 63 20.78 9.75 -7.59
C MET A 63 19.71 9.29 -8.58
N VAL A 64 18.46 9.68 -8.31
CA VAL A 64 17.33 9.39 -9.19
C VAL A 64 16.85 10.71 -9.80
N ARG A 65 16.71 10.74 -11.12
CA ARG A 65 16.11 11.86 -11.84
C ARG A 65 14.73 11.47 -12.34
N THR A 66 13.72 12.24 -11.96
CA THR A 66 12.31 12.12 -12.40
C THR A 66 11.95 13.23 -13.39
#